data_AF-A0A1V4VLY7-F1
#
_entry.id   AF-A0A1V4VLY7-F1
#
_cell.length_a   1.000
_cell.length_b   1.000
_cell.length_c   1.000
_cell.angle_alpha   90.00
_cell.angle_beta   90.00
_cell.angle_gamma   90.00
#
_symmetry.space_group_name_H-M   'P 1'
#
loop_
_entity.id
_entity.type
_entity.pdbx_description
1 polymer ?
#
loop_
_entity_poly.entity_id
_entity_poly.type
_entity_poly.pdbx_seq_one_letter_code
_entity_poly.pdbx_strand_id
1 'polypeptide(L)'
;MEIDIYDNKILMKHFMNPSNVGKIDDADGIGTAGNPSCSDYVKIYIKIDGHQLTDIKYQVHGCPAAIATSSVFSELVKGKPIMEALDINDQDVVEALSGLPEQKLHCSCMAVEAFDKAVIDWVMRILPDSKEEIESMVEYIQRRE
;
A
#
# COMPACT_ATOMS: atom_id res chain seq x y z
N MET A 1 -26.07 8.99 -0.56
CA MET A 1 -25.49 10.34 -0.55
C MET A 1 -24.14 10.19 -1.23
N GLU A 2 -23.93 10.86 -2.35
CA GLU A 2 -22.68 10.74 -3.12
C GLU A 2 -21.56 11.39 -2.30
N ILE A 3 -20.44 10.70 -2.09
CA ILE A 3 -19.30 11.23 -1.35
C ILE A 3 -18.53 12.14 -2.30
N ASP A 4 -18.55 13.45 -2.08
CA ASP A 4 -17.67 14.39 -2.77
C ASP A 4 -16.27 14.35 -2.11
N ILE A 5 -15.22 14.19 -2.93
CA ILE A 5 -13.84 14.17 -2.45
C ILE A 5 -13.45 15.47 -1.73
N TYR A 6 -14.05 16.61 -2.11
CA TYR A 6 -13.72 17.92 -1.54
C TYR A 6 -14.37 18.13 -0.17
N ASP A 7 -15.50 17.46 0.09
CA ASP A 7 -16.17 17.47 1.39
C ASP A 7 -15.58 16.43 2.36
N ASN A 8 -14.83 15.45 1.84
CA ASN A 8 -14.10 14.48 2.64
C ASN A 8 -12.83 15.10 3.25
N LYS A 9 -12.97 15.62 4.48
CA LYS A 9 -11.88 16.28 5.23
C LYS A 9 -10.67 15.37 5.48
N ILE A 10 -10.87 14.06 5.66
CA ILE A 10 -9.78 13.13 5.93
C ILE A 10 -8.97 12.91 4.65
N LEU A 11 -9.65 12.65 3.53
CA LEU A 11 -9.01 12.58 2.22
C LEU A 11 -8.22 13.85 1.93
N MET A 12 -8.83 15.02 2.09
CA MET A 12 -8.18 16.29 1.81
C MET A 12 -6.98 16.55 2.74
N LYS A 13 -7.04 16.13 4.01
CA LYS A 13 -5.87 16.19 4.92
C LYS A 13 -4.71 15.37 4.37
N HIS A 14 -4.96 14.12 3.98
CA HIS A 14 -3.90 13.23 3.48
C HIS A 14 -3.42 13.62 2.08
N PHE A 15 -4.26 14.24 1.26
CA PHE A 15 -3.84 14.81 -0.01
C PHE A 15 -2.93 16.04 0.17
N MET A 16 -3.31 16.96 1.08
CA MET A 16 -2.59 18.23 1.28
C MET A 16 -1.32 18.08 2.13
N ASN A 17 -1.31 17.15 3.08
CA ASN A 17 -0.17 16.85 3.93
C ASN A 17 0.04 15.33 4.05
N PRO A 18 0.48 14.68 2.97
CA PRO A 18 0.67 13.24 2.93
C PRO A 18 1.82 12.80 3.83
N SER A 19 1.59 11.72 4.57
CA SER A 19 2.59 11.07 5.39
C SER A 19 3.45 10.12 4.56
N ASN A 20 4.66 9.86 5.03
CA ASN A 20 5.58 8.84 4.52
C ASN A 20 5.96 8.94 3.03
N VAL A 21 5.81 10.11 2.41
CA VAL A 21 6.30 10.35 1.05
C VAL A 21 7.82 10.24 1.00
N GLY A 22 8.34 9.56 -0.01
CA GLY A 22 9.77 9.52 -0.32
C GLY A 22 10.25 8.15 -0.79
N LYS A 23 11.56 7.96 -0.70
CA LYS A 23 12.27 6.73 -1.05
C LYS A 23 13.09 6.28 0.15
N ILE A 24 13.29 4.97 0.26
CA ILE A 24 14.31 4.35 1.10
C ILE A 24 15.38 3.80 0.15
N ASP A 25 16.60 4.32 0.20
CA ASP A 25 17.66 3.97 -0.76
C ASP A 25 18.14 2.53 -0.61
N ASP A 26 18.15 2.03 0.62
CA ASP A 26 18.56 0.68 1.01
C ASP A 26 17.35 -0.20 1.38
N ALA A 27 16.19 0.02 0.75
CA ALA A 27 14.95 -0.72 1.05
C ALA A 27 15.15 -2.25 0.96
N ASP A 28 14.59 -2.97 1.93
CA ASP A 28 14.66 -4.43 2.00
C ASP A 28 13.70 -5.07 0.98
N GLY A 29 12.59 -4.39 0.67
CA GLY A 29 11.64 -4.75 -0.38
C GLY A 29 11.10 -3.53 -1.12
N ILE A 30 10.83 -3.69 -2.41
CA ILE A 30 10.29 -2.65 -3.29
C ILE A 30 9.19 -3.26 -4.16
N GLY A 31 8.03 -2.61 -4.16
CA GLY A 31 6.88 -3.03 -4.96
C GLY A 31 6.28 -1.88 -5.75
N THR A 32 5.66 -2.19 -6.87
CA THR A 32 4.99 -1.20 -7.72
C THR A 32 3.66 -1.75 -8.23
N ALA A 33 2.62 -0.94 -8.13
CA ALA A 33 1.31 -1.22 -8.68
C ALA A 33 0.76 0.03 -9.37
N GLY A 34 -0.14 -0.18 -10.31
CA GLY A 34 -0.82 0.86 -11.04
C GLY A 34 -2.00 0.25 -11.78
N ASN A 35 -2.99 1.06 -12.10
CA ASN A 35 -4.21 0.59 -12.73
C ASN A 35 -4.21 1.00 -14.21
N PRO A 36 -4.23 0.08 -15.19
CA PRO A 36 -4.21 0.44 -16.62
C PRO A 36 -5.36 1.32 -17.09
N SER A 37 -6.46 1.36 -16.33
CA SER A 37 -7.65 2.17 -16.62
C SER A 37 -7.46 3.64 -16.26
N CYS A 38 -6.42 3.97 -15.48
CA CYS A 38 -5.98 5.33 -15.20
C CYS A 38 -4.45 5.43 -15.39
N SER A 39 -3.87 6.63 -15.31
CA SER A 39 -2.41 6.79 -15.44
C SER A 39 -1.71 6.74 -14.07
N ASP A 40 -2.42 6.29 -13.04
CA ASP A 40 -1.97 6.33 -11.68
C ASP A 40 -1.10 5.10 -11.36
N TYR A 41 0.02 5.32 -10.71
CA TYR A 41 0.88 4.25 -10.19
C TYR A 41 1.55 4.68 -8.88
N VAL A 42 1.84 3.69 -8.04
CA VAL A 42 2.50 3.86 -6.75
C VAL A 42 3.65 2.87 -6.63
N LYS A 43 4.76 3.35 -6.08
CA LYS A 43 5.93 2.56 -5.71
C LYS A 43 6.13 2.66 -4.21
N ILE A 44 6.22 1.50 -3.56
CA ILE A 44 6.42 1.37 -2.11
C ILE A 44 7.80 0.79 -1.84
N TYR A 45 8.41 1.33 -0.79
CA TYR A 45 9.70 0.92 -0.22
C TYR A 45 9.47 0.52 1.22
N ILE A 46 9.98 -0.63 1.65
CA ILE A 46 9.83 -1.12 3.02
C ILE A 46 11.19 -1.41 3.67
N LYS A 47 11.24 -1.19 4.99
CA LYS A 47 12.31 -1.64 5.88
C LYS A 47 11.76 -2.62 6.89
N ILE A 48 12.48 -3.72 7.10
CA ILE A 48 12.05 -4.81 7.94
C ILE A 48 13.17 -5.18 8.91
N ASP A 49 12.83 -5.24 10.20
CA ASP A 49 13.71 -5.77 11.24
C ASP A 49 13.05 -7.00 11.87
N GLY A 50 13.66 -8.17 11.63
CA GLY A 50 13.08 -9.46 11.96
C GLY A 50 11.73 -9.70 11.26
N HIS A 51 10.63 -9.47 11.98
CA HIS A 51 9.26 -9.61 11.49
C HIS A 51 8.47 -8.30 11.49
N GLN A 52 9.09 -7.17 11.83
CA GLN A 52 8.43 -5.88 12.00
C GLN A 52 8.70 -4.94 10.83
N LEU A 53 7.65 -4.30 10.31
CA LEU A 53 7.75 -3.23 9.32
C LEU A 53 8.21 -1.93 10.02
N THR A 54 9.52 -1.66 10.05
CA THR A 54 10.09 -0.53 10.79
C THR A 54 9.98 0.80 10.06
N ASP A 55 10.03 0.78 8.73
CA ASP A 55 9.74 1.95 7.91
C ASP A 55 9.04 1.57 6.61
N ILE A 56 8.24 2.50 6.11
CA ILE A 56 7.58 2.42 4.81
C ILE A 56 7.59 3.82 4.20
N LYS A 57 7.98 3.90 2.93
CA LYS A 57 7.85 5.13 2.14
C LYS A 57 7.28 4.83 0.78
N TYR A 58 6.69 5.84 0.15
CA TYR A 58 6.18 5.69 -1.21
C TYR A 58 6.43 6.90 -2.09
N GLN A 59 6.43 6.62 -3.39
CA GLN A 59 6.31 7.61 -4.46
C GLN A 59 5.06 7.28 -5.27
N VAL A 60 4.20 8.27 -5.47
CA VAL A 60 2.96 8.10 -6.21
C VAL A 60 2.89 9.14 -7.32
N HIS A 61 2.47 8.70 -8.49
CA HIS A 61 2.01 9.57 -9.56
C HIS A 61 0.54 9.23 -9.75
N GLY A 62 -0.35 10.13 -9.34
CA GLY A 62 -1.78 9.86 -9.47
C GLY A 62 -2.65 11.00 -8.98
N CYS A 63 -3.96 10.77 -9.00
CA CYS A 63 -4.96 11.74 -8.58
C CYS A 63 -4.94 11.98 -7.05
N PRO A 64 -5.68 12.98 -6.54
CA PRO A 64 -5.73 13.25 -5.10
C PRO A 64 -6.13 12.03 -4.24
N ALA A 65 -7.02 11.18 -4.76
CA ALA A 65 -7.40 9.95 -4.09
C ALA A 65 -6.23 8.96 -3.99
N ALA A 66 -5.43 8.78 -5.04
CA ALA A 66 -4.25 7.91 -5.02
C ALA A 66 -3.19 8.38 -4.01
N ILE A 67 -3.00 9.69 -3.88
CA ILE A 67 -2.09 10.26 -2.87
C ILE A 67 -2.64 10.00 -1.46
N ALA A 68 -3.93 10.28 -1.24
CA ALA A 68 -4.55 10.12 0.06
C ALA A 68 -4.58 8.65 0.52
N THR A 69 -4.95 7.71 -0.35
CA THR A 69 -4.98 6.27 -0.04
C THR A 69 -3.59 5.75 0.26
N SER A 70 -2.58 6.13 -0.52
CA SER A 70 -1.17 5.75 -0.27
C SER A 70 -0.69 6.29 1.08
N SER A 71 -1.04 7.54 1.41
CA SER A 71 -0.70 8.13 2.71
C SER A 71 -1.34 7.37 3.86
N VAL A 72 -2.65 7.13 3.81
CA VAL A 72 -3.39 6.45 4.87
C VAL A 72 -2.89 5.02 5.05
N PHE A 73 -2.79 4.27 3.96
CA PHE A 73 -2.29 2.91 3.99
C PHE A 73 -0.91 2.84 4.65
N SER A 74 0.01 3.73 4.28
CA SER A 74 1.35 3.76 4.87
C SER A 74 1.35 4.03 6.38
N GLU A 75 0.39 4.79 6.91
CA GLU A 75 0.25 5.01 8.35
C GLU A 75 -0.35 3.78 9.05
N LEU A 76 -1.32 3.12 8.41
CA LEU A 76 -1.98 1.93 8.95
C LEU A 76 -1.00 0.77 9.16
N VAL A 77 -0.07 0.56 8.22
CA VAL A 77 0.84 -0.59 8.26
C VAL A 77 2.13 -0.33 9.03
N LYS A 78 2.61 0.92 9.11
CA LYS A 78 3.92 1.23 9.69
C LYS A 78 4.01 0.81 11.16
N GLY A 79 5.07 0.09 11.51
CA GLY A 79 5.33 -0.40 12.86
C GLY A 79 4.65 -1.73 13.19
N LYS A 80 3.77 -2.25 12.32
CA LYS A 80 3.13 -3.56 12.54
C LYS A 80 4.05 -4.72 12.20
N PRO A 81 3.83 -5.91 12.78
CA PRO A 81 4.35 -7.16 12.24
C PRO A 81 3.91 -7.34 10.78
N ILE A 82 4.75 -7.95 9.94
CA ILE A 82 4.46 -8.12 8.50
C ILE A 82 3.16 -8.88 8.28
N MET A 83 2.88 -9.93 9.06
CA MET A 83 1.62 -10.66 8.94
C MET A 83 0.40 -9.78 9.23
N GLU A 84 0.43 -8.95 10.28
CA GLU A 84 -0.67 -8.01 10.57
C GLU A 84 -0.78 -6.90 9.53
N ALA A 85 0.34 -6.46 8.95
CA ALA A 85 0.34 -5.49 7.86
C ALA A 85 -0.26 -6.07 6.57
N LEU A 86 -0.04 -7.36 6.32
CA LEU A 86 -0.64 -8.10 5.20
C LEU A 86 -2.15 -8.35 5.39
N ASP A 87 -2.68 -8.25 6.60
CA ASP A 87 -4.12 -8.36 6.84
C ASP A 87 -4.88 -7.06 6.51
N ILE A 88 -4.18 -5.93 6.31
CA ILE A 88 -4.80 -4.66 5.92
C ILE A 88 -5.16 -4.70 4.44
N ASN A 89 -6.45 -4.62 4.13
CA ASN A 89 -6.98 -4.64 2.77
C ASN A 89 -7.42 -3.24 2.30
N ASP A 90 -7.99 -3.17 1.09
CA ASP A 90 -8.43 -1.91 0.49
C ASP A 90 -9.67 -1.33 1.19
N GLN A 91 -10.52 -2.17 1.76
CA GLN A 91 -11.68 -1.75 2.54
C GLN A 91 -11.26 -1.04 3.83
N ASP A 92 -10.23 -1.51 4.52
CA ASP A 92 -9.66 -0.81 5.69
C ASP A 92 -9.19 0.61 5.35
N VAL A 93 -8.59 0.78 4.16
CA VAL A 93 -8.15 2.10 3.66
C VAL A 93 -9.35 3.00 3.36
N VAL A 94 -10.40 2.45 2.73
CA VAL A 94 -11.65 3.18 2.47
C VAL A 94 -12.30 3.62 3.77
N GLU A 95 -12.37 2.74 4.77
CA GLU A 95 -12.94 3.03 6.09
C GLU A 95 -12.14 4.09 6.84
N ALA A 96 -10.81 3.99 6.82
CA ALA A 96 -9.93 4.99 7.42
C ALA A 96 -10.08 6.38 6.78
N LEU A 97 -10.46 6.44 5.49
CA LEU A 97 -10.80 7.68 4.78
C LEU A 97 -12.24 8.15 5.01
N SER A 98 -13.06 7.44 5.79
CA SER A 98 -14.51 7.66 5.91
C SER A 98 -15.25 7.58 4.57
N GLY A 99 -14.79 6.68 3.70
CA GLY A 99 -15.37 6.40 2.39
C GLY A 99 -14.68 7.11 1.23
N LEU A 100 -14.90 6.57 0.03
CA LEU A 100 -14.48 7.13 -1.25
C LEU A 100 -15.66 7.12 -2.22
N PRO A 101 -15.73 8.08 -3.17
CA PRO A 101 -16.67 7.98 -4.28
C PRO A 101 -16.42 6.70 -5.08
N GLU A 102 -17.49 6.10 -5.59
CA GLU A 102 -17.47 4.79 -6.27
C GLU A 102 -16.43 4.74 -7.41
N GLN A 103 -16.32 5.81 -8.19
CA GLN A 103 -15.39 5.90 -9.32
C GLN A 103 -13.92 5.93 -8.88
N LYS A 104 -13.65 6.14 -7.58
CA LYS A 104 -12.31 6.24 -6.98
C LYS A 104 -11.96 5.07 -6.08
N LEU A 105 -12.84 4.07 -5.93
CA LEU A 105 -12.54 2.87 -5.14
C LEU A 105 -11.31 2.12 -5.68
N HIS A 106 -11.08 2.09 -6.99
CA HIS A 106 -9.86 1.47 -7.55
C HIS A 106 -8.54 2.10 -7.05
N CYS A 107 -8.58 3.30 -6.43
CA CYS A 107 -7.40 3.93 -5.85
C CYS A 107 -7.04 3.37 -4.46
N SER A 108 -7.96 2.70 -3.74
CA SER A 108 -7.66 2.10 -2.43
C SER A 108 -6.80 0.85 -2.55
N CYS A 109 -7.00 0.04 -3.61
CA CYS A 109 -6.25 -1.21 -3.78
C CYS A 109 -4.79 -1.02 -4.21
N MET A 110 -4.45 0.07 -4.90
CA MET A 110 -3.10 0.23 -5.49
C MET A 110 -1.97 0.22 -4.45
N ALA A 111 -2.16 0.89 -3.31
CA ALA A 111 -1.15 0.92 -2.25
C ALA A 111 -0.99 -0.45 -1.59
N VAL A 112 -2.09 -1.17 -1.38
CA VAL A 112 -2.11 -2.54 -0.85
C VAL A 112 -1.35 -3.48 -1.79
N GLU A 113 -1.69 -3.48 -3.08
CA GLU A 113 -1.01 -4.31 -4.08
C GLU A 113 0.48 -4.00 -4.24
N ALA A 114 0.86 -2.72 -4.16
CA ALA A 114 2.26 -2.32 -4.21
C ALA A 114 3.01 -2.79 -2.95
N PHE A 115 2.37 -2.79 -1.79
CA PHE A 115 2.96 -3.29 -0.55
C PHE A 115 3.15 -4.80 -0.60
N ASP A 116 2.18 -5.55 -1.11
CA ASP A 116 2.29 -6.99 -1.31
C ASP A 116 3.47 -7.37 -2.17
N LYS A 117 3.62 -6.68 -3.30
CA LYS A 117 4.78 -6.86 -4.19
C LYS A 117 6.08 -6.50 -3.49
N ALA A 118 6.08 -5.51 -2.60
CA ALA A 118 7.27 -5.16 -1.82
C ALA A 118 7.62 -6.24 -0.80
N VAL A 119 6.63 -6.85 -0.15
CA VAL A 119 6.83 -7.99 0.76
C VAL A 119 7.32 -9.21 0.00
N ILE A 120 6.75 -9.51 -1.18
CA ILE A 120 7.22 -10.59 -2.05
C ILE A 120 8.68 -10.36 -2.47
N ASP A 121 9.03 -9.15 -2.92
CA ASP A 121 10.41 -8.79 -3.27
C ASP A 121 11.37 -8.95 -2.08
N TRP A 122 10.95 -8.53 -0.88
CA TRP A 122 11.75 -8.75 0.33
C TRP A 122 12.01 -10.24 0.59
N VAL A 123 10.97 -11.07 0.57
CA VAL A 123 11.10 -12.52 0.81
C VAL A 123 11.99 -13.19 -0.24
N MET A 124 11.83 -12.83 -1.52
CA MET A 124 12.69 -13.33 -2.60
C MET A 124 14.17 -13.03 -2.38
N ARG A 125 14.50 -11.89 -1.75
CA ARG A 125 15.88 -11.50 -1.46
C ARG A 125 16.49 -12.25 -0.28
N ILE A 126 15.69 -12.60 0.73
CA ILE A 126 16.17 -13.32 1.92
C ILE A 126 16.13 -14.85 1.75
N LEU A 127 15.29 -15.37 0.85
CA LEU A 127 15.10 -16.80 0.59
C LEU A 127 15.13 -17.12 -0.92
N PRO A 128 16.25 -16.88 -1.63
CA PRO A 128 16.31 -16.97 -3.09
C PRO A 128 16.08 -18.39 -3.66
N ASP A 129 16.37 -19.43 -2.87
CA ASP A 129 16.24 -20.84 -3.30
C ASP A 129 14.91 -21.50 -2.87
N SER A 130 14.03 -20.76 -2.19
CA SER A 130 12.76 -21.25 -1.61
C SER A 130 11.57 -20.99 -2.51
N LYS A 131 11.63 -21.50 -3.74
CA LYS A 131 10.63 -21.23 -4.77
C LYS A 131 9.22 -21.67 -4.36
N GLU A 132 9.08 -22.85 -3.75
CA GLU A 132 7.79 -23.42 -3.34
C GLU A 132 7.15 -22.60 -2.20
N GLU A 133 7.96 -22.11 -1.26
CA GLU A 133 7.49 -21.25 -0.17
C GLU A 133 7.08 -19.86 -0.68
N ILE A 134 7.83 -19.29 -1.63
CA ILE A 134 7.47 -18.03 -2.28
C ILE A 134 6.16 -18.17 -3.05
N GLU A 135 5.98 -19.26 -3.82
CA GLU A 135 4.73 -19.54 -4.53
C GLU A 135 3.55 -19.68 -3.56
N SER A 136 3.73 -20.42 -2.47
CA SER A 136 2.71 -20.57 -1.42
C SER A 136 2.33 -19.23 -0.77
N MET A 137 3.31 -18.36 -0.52
CA MET A 137 3.07 -17.03 0.04
C MET A 137 2.34 -16.11 -0.96
N VAL A 138 2.74 -16.14 -2.24
CA VAL A 138 2.06 -15.38 -3.30
C VAL A 138 0.60 -15.84 -3.40
N GLU A 139 0.33 -17.13 -3.34
CA GLU A 139 -1.03 -17.67 -3.31
C GLU A 139 -1.81 -17.20 -2.07
N TYR A 140 -1.19 -17.20 -0.89
CA TYR A 140 -1.81 -16.68 0.33
C TYR A 140 -2.22 -15.20 0.18
N ILE A 141 -1.30 -14.36 -0.32
CA ILE A 141 -1.55 -12.93 -0.55
C ILE A 141 -2.66 -12.72 -1.59
N GLN A 142 -2.72 -13.56 -2.63
CA GLN A 142 -3.75 -13.44 -3.67
C GLN A 142 -5.15 -13.94 -3.25
N ARG A 143 -5.23 -14.75 -2.20
CA ARG A 143 -6.50 -15.37 -1.72
C ARG A 143 -7.12 -14.65 -0.53
N ARG A 144 -6.44 -13.67 0.06
CA ARG A 144 -7.02 -12.86 1.13
C ARG A 144 -8.03 -11.89 0.49
N GLU A 145 -9.29 -12.02 0.87
CA GLU A 145 -10.40 -11.15 0.47
C GLU A 145 -10.52 -9.99 1.47
#